data_AF-A0A7K6A3I6-F1
#
_entry.id   AF-A0A7K6A3I6-F1
#
_cell.length_a   1.000
_cell.length_b   1.000
_cell.length_c   1.000
_cell.angle_alpha   90.00
_cell.angle_beta   90.00
_cell.angle_gamma   90.00
#
_symmetry.space_group_name_H-M   'P 1'
#
loop_
_entity.id
_entity.type
_entity.pdbx_description
1 polymer ?
#
loop_
_entity_poly.entity_id
_entity_poly.type
_entity_poly.pdbx_seq_one_letter_code
_entity_poly.pdbx_strand_id
1 'polypeptide(L)'
;MGGYTEDEKLRQQQLRALRRRWLRDQELSEREPVLPPRKLGPVAAFWERFLRPGGLWRQQVYKAYRTSGFILGRVLIPAWIVTYYVKYHL
;
A
#
# COMPACT_ATOMS: atom_id res chain seq x y z
N MET A 1 -26.48 41.98 -28.82
CA MET A 1 -26.26 40.55 -29.14
C MET A 1 -24.99 40.44 -29.98
N GLY A 2 -23.82 40.61 -29.35
CA GLY A 2 -22.55 40.42 -30.04
C GLY A 2 -22.15 38.96 -29.89
N GLY A 3 -22.35 38.16 -30.94
CA GLY A 3 -21.77 36.83 -31.00
C GLY A 3 -20.26 36.91 -31.13
N TYR A 4 -19.58 35.81 -30.82
CA TYR A 4 -18.13 35.68 -31.01
C TYR A 4 -17.72 36.10 -32.43
N THR A 5 -16.66 36.91 -32.51
CA THR A 5 -16.00 37.27 -33.77
C THR A 5 -15.35 36.04 -34.40
N GLU A 6 -15.13 36.05 -35.71
CA GLU A 6 -14.56 34.89 -36.42
C GLU A 6 -13.18 34.47 -35.88
N ASP A 7 -12.35 35.43 -35.47
CA ASP A 7 -11.05 35.15 -34.82
C ASP A 7 -11.21 34.48 -33.45
N GLU A 8 -12.20 34.88 -32.66
CA GLU A 8 -12.47 34.24 -31.38
C GLU A 8 -12.99 32.81 -31.56
N LYS A 9 -13.79 32.57 -32.60
CA LYS A 9 -14.24 31.21 -32.97
C LYS A 9 -13.05 30.35 -33.39
N LEU A 10 -12.15 30.88 -34.23
CA LEU A 10 -10.92 30.21 -34.65
C LEU A 10 -10.06 29.84 -33.44
N ARG A 11 -9.84 30.80 -32.53
CA ARG A 11 -9.08 30.60 -31.29
C ARG A 11 -9.73 29.55 -30.39
N GLN A 12 -11.05 29.56 -30.25
CA GLN A 12 -11.75 28.54 -29.46
C GLN A 12 -11.63 27.14 -30.07
N GLN A 13 -11.69 27.01 -31.39
CA GLN A 13 -11.47 25.72 -32.05
C GLN A 13 -10.05 25.20 -31.83
N GLN A 14 -9.05 26.07 -31.93
CA GLN A 14 -7.65 25.72 -31.66
C GLN A 14 -7.46 25.26 -30.21
N LEU A 15 -8.00 26.00 -29.24
CA LEU A 15 -7.94 25.64 -27.82
C LEU A 15 -8.65 24.31 -27.53
N ARG A 16 -9.81 24.06 -28.16
CA ARG A 16 -10.53 22.78 -28.03
C ARG A 16 -9.75 21.61 -28.63
N ALA A 17 -9.01 21.83 -29.71
CA ALA A 17 -8.16 20.78 -30.30
C ALA A 17 -6.98 20.44 -29.37
N LEU A 18 -6.30 21.44 -28.83
CA LEU A 18 -5.22 21.26 -27.86
C LEU A 18 -5.72 20.59 -26.57
N ARG A 19 -6.86 21.03 -26.05
CA ARG A 19 -7.49 20.45 -24.86
C ARG A 19 -7.79 18.96 -25.04
N ARG A 20 -8.30 18.55 -26.21
CA ARG A 20 -8.60 17.15 -26.50
C ARG A 20 -7.35 16.28 -26.59
N ARG A 21 -6.26 16.78 -27.16
CA ARG A 21 -4.97 16.08 -27.17
C ARG A 21 -4.40 15.96 -25.75
N TRP A 22 -4.37 17.06 -25.01
CA TRP A 22 -3.91 17.06 -23.62
C TRP A 22 -4.68 16.06 -22.76
N LEU A 23 -6.01 16.01 -22.86
CA LEU A 23 -6.83 15.06 -22.11
C LEU A 23 -6.51 13.60 -22.46
N ARG A 24 -6.22 13.31 -23.73
CA ARG A 24 -5.80 11.98 -24.19
C ARG A 24 -4.40 11.61 -23.66
N ASP A 25 -3.49 12.58 -23.59
CA ASP A 25 -2.15 12.36 -23.03
C ASP A 25 -2.16 12.17 -21.51
N GLN A 26 -3.24 12.56 -20.83
CA GLN A 26 -3.47 12.29 -19.41
C GLN A 26 -4.07 10.90 -19.14
N GLU A 27 -4.51 10.17 -20.17
CA GLU A 27 -4.94 8.79 -20.02
C GLU A 27 -3.70 7.95 -19.67
N LEU A 28 -3.56 7.64 -18.39
CA LEU A 28 -2.42 6.90 -17.87
C LEU A 28 -2.40 5.51 -18.53
N SER A 29 -1.25 5.14 -19.11
CA SER A 29 -1.06 3.78 -19.59
C SER A 29 -1.11 2.80 -18.43
N GLU A 30 -1.65 1.59 -18.64
CA GLU A 30 -1.73 0.52 -17.62
C GLU A 30 -0.39 0.16 -16.94
N ARG A 31 0.73 0.53 -17.57
CA ARG A 31 2.08 0.31 -17.04
C ARG A 31 2.48 1.46 -16.13
N GLU A 32 1.98 1.41 -14.89
CA GLU A 32 2.49 2.26 -13.83
C GLU A 32 3.94 1.86 -13.46
N PRO A 33 4.80 2.83 -13.11
CA PRO A 33 6.11 2.53 -12.54
C PRO A 33 5.90 1.89 -11.15
N VAL A 34 5.86 0.57 -11.12
CA VAL A 34 5.76 -0.18 -9.87
C VAL A 34 7.10 -0.12 -9.15
N LEU A 35 7.08 0.27 -7.88
CA LEU A 35 8.25 0.15 -7.02
C LEU A 35 8.73 -1.32 -7.02
N PRO A 36 10.06 -1.56 -6.98
CA PRO A 36 10.56 -2.92 -6.93
C PRO A 36 9.92 -3.66 -5.74
N PRO A 37 9.59 -4.95 -5.90
CA PRO A 37 8.97 -5.72 -4.84
C PRO A 37 9.86 -5.69 -3.60
N ARG A 38 9.24 -5.41 -2.44
CA ARG A 38 9.95 -5.32 -1.16
C ARG A 38 10.71 -6.63 -0.91
N LYS A 39 12.02 -6.54 -0.69
CA LYS A 39 12.85 -7.70 -0.33
C LYS A 39 12.38 -8.23 1.03
N LEU A 40 11.70 -9.37 1.03
CA LEU A 40 11.31 -10.09 2.23
C LEU A 40 12.56 -10.76 2.84
N GLY A 41 12.70 -10.71 4.16
CA GLY A 41 13.71 -11.51 4.86
C GLY A 41 13.44 -13.02 4.72
N PRO A 42 14.41 -13.89 5.05
CA PRO A 42 14.30 -15.33 4.83
C PRO A 42 13.08 -15.97 5.50
N VAL A 43 12.76 -15.55 6.73
CA VAL A 43 11.59 -16.04 7.47
C VAL A 43 10.27 -15.55 6.84
N ALA A 44 10.22 -14.30 6.40
CA ALA A 44 9.03 -13.75 5.76
C ALA A 44 8.78 -14.40 4.38
N ALA A 45 9.84 -14.65 3.62
CA ALA A 45 9.77 -15.36 2.34
C ALA A 45 9.33 -16.83 2.52
N PHE A 46 9.79 -17.50 3.59
CA PHE A 46 9.30 -18.83 3.96
C PHE A 46 7.79 -18.82 4.19
N TRP A 47 7.28 -17.91 5.03
CA TRP A 47 5.85 -17.83 5.33
C TRP A 47 5.02 -17.52 4.09
N GLU A 48 5.49 -16.63 3.21
CA GLU A 48 4.81 -16.34 1.94
C GLU A 48 4.70 -17.60 1.07
N ARG A 49 5.80 -18.34 0.91
CA ARG A 49 5.81 -19.61 0.15
C ARG A 49 4.93 -20.69 0.80
N PHE A 50 4.94 -20.77 2.13
CA PHE A 50 4.13 -21.72 2.87
C PHE A 50 2.62 -21.45 2.72
N LEU A 51 2.23 -20.17 2.62
CA LEU A 51 0.83 -19.74 2.50
C LEU A 51 0.28 -19.76 1.06
N ARG A 52 1.14 -19.65 0.03
CA ARG A 52 0.74 -19.69 -1.40
C ARG A 52 -0.18 -20.87 -1.80
N PRO A 53 -0.01 -22.11 -1.31
CA PRO A 53 -0.94 -23.19 -1.62
C PRO A 53 -2.31 -23.08 -0.92
N GLY A 54 -2.66 -21.93 -0.31
CA GLY A 54 -4.05 -21.50 -0.09
C GLY A 54 -4.88 -22.31 0.92
N GLY A 55 -4.28 -23.21 1.70
CA GLY A 55 -5.01 -24.08 2.63
C GLY A 55 -5.46 -23.37 3.92
N LEU A 56 -6.72 -23.57 4.33
CA LEU A 56 -7.30 -23.01 5.57
C LEU A 56 -6.47 -23.35 6.82
N TRP A 57 -5.99 -24.58 6.94
CA TRP A 57 -5.10 -25.01 8.03
C TRP A 57 -3.82 -24.16 8.10
N ARG A 58 -3.18 -23.90 6.95
CA ARG A 58 -1.92 -23.16 6.89
C ARG A 58 -2.11 -21.70 7.33
N GLN A 59 -3.25 -21.12 6.98
CA GLN A 59 -3.63 -19.78 7.43
C GLN A 59 -3.88 -19.74 8.95
N GLN A 60 -4.52 -20.77 9.51
CA GLN A 60 -4.74 -20.87 10.96
C GLN A 60 -3.41 -20.98 11.72
N VAL A 61 -2.48 -21.82 11.26
CA VAL A 61 -1.14 -21.94 11.86
C VAL A 61 -0.39 -20.61 11.80
N TYR A 62 -0.42 -19.92 10.66
CA TYR A 62 0.21 -18.61 10.52
C TYR A 62 -0.43 -17.56 11.44
N LYS A 63 -1.76 -17.57 11.59
CA LYS A 63 -2.48 -16.70 12.51
C LYS A 63 -2.07 -16.96 13.95
N ALA A 64 -1.98 -18.23 14.36
CA ALA A 64 -1.50 -18.61 15.68
C ALA A 64 -0.07 -18.10 15.92
N TYR A 65 0.86 -18.36 15.01
CA TYR A 65 2.25 -17.87 15.08
C TYR A 65 2.32 -16.34 15.26
N ARG A 66 1.60 -15.59 14.45
CA ARG A 66 1.56 -14.13 14.52
C ARG A 66 0.97 -13.63 15.84
N THR A 67 -0.06 -14.30 16.35
CA THR A 67 -0.74 -13.94 17.59
C THR A 67 0.18 -14.21 18.80
N SER A 68 0.86 -15.35 18.81
CA SER A 68 1.86 -15.68 19.84
C SER A 68 3.00 -14.66 19.88
N GLY A 69 3.53 -14.26 18.71
CA GLY A 69 4.55 -13.21 18.62
C GLY A 69 4.07 -11.85 19.18
N PHE A 70 2.82 -11.49 18.91
CA PHE A 70 2.22 -10.29 19.50
C PHE A 70 2.11 -10.38 21.02
N ILE A 71 1.56 -11.48 21.56
CA ILE A 71 1.42 -11.66 23.00
C ILE A 71 2.77 -11.59 23.70
N LEU A 72 3.79 -12.27 23.15
CA LEU A 72 5.13 -12.26 23.72
C LEU A 72 5.72 -10.84 23.71
N GLY A 73 5.71 -10.17 22.56
CA GLY A 73 6.36 -8.88 22.38
C GLY A 73 5.64 -7.70 23.04
N ARG A 74 4.31 -7.71 23.05
CA ARG A 74 3.49 -6.57 23.49
C ARG A 74 2.88 -6.75 24.88
N VAL A 75 2.82 -7.97 25.40
CA VAL A 75 2.19 -8.24 26.70
C VAL A 75 3.21 -8.81 27.67
N LEU A 76 3.80 -9.97 27.37
CA LEU A 76 4.67 -10.68 28.32
C LEU A 76 5.96 -9.91 28.63
N ILE A 77 6.69 -9.46 27.61
CA ILE A 77 7.95 -8.73 27.83
C ILE A 77 7.71 -7.44 28.64
N PRO A 78 6.76 -6.54 28.27
CA PRO A 78 6.47 -5.37 29.08
C PRO A 78 6.01 -5.71 30.50
N ALA A 79 5.14 -6.72 30.66
CA ALA A 79 4.68 -7.15 31.98
C ALA A 79 5.86 -7.60 32.85
N TRP A 80 6.80 -8.38 32.32
CA TRP A 80 8.00 -8.78 33.03
C TRP A 80 8.88 -7.59 33.41
N ILE A 81 9.08 -6.63 32.50
CA ILE A 81 9.83 -5.40 32.80
C ILE A 81 9.18 -4.62 33.95
N VAL A 82 7.85 -4.46 33.93
CA VAL A 82 7.11 -3.78 35.01
C VAL A 82 7.25 -4.55 36.33
N THR A 83 7.05 -5.86 36.32
CA THR A 83 7.17 -6.68 37.54
C THR A 83 8.58 -6.65 38.12
N TYR A 84 9.60 -6.63 37.26
CA TYR A 84 10.99 -6.47 37.67
C TYR A 84 11.23 -5.09 38.29
N TYR A 85 10.70 -4.03 37.67
CA TYR A 85 10.80 -2.68 38.20
C TYR A 85 10.19 -2.59 39.60
N VAL A 86 8.94 -3.04 39.77
CA VAL A 86 8.25 -3.05 41.07
C VAL A 86 9.03 -3.84 42.12
N LYS A 87 9.65 -4.97 41.75
CA LYS A 87 10.38 -5.82 42.70
C LYS A 87 11.65 -5.17 43.28
N TYR A 88 12.31 -4.30 42.51
CA TYR A 88 13.65 -3.80 42.87
C TYR A 88 13.74 -2.28 43.05
N HIS A 89 12.73 -1.52 42.61
CA HIS A 89 12.74 -0.05 42.62
C HIS A 89 11.59 0.58 43.41
N LEU A 90 10.60 -0.21 43.84
CA LEU A 90 9.55 0.18 44.79
C LEU A 90 9.71 -0.65 46.06
#